data_AF-A0A7C6SP73-F1
#
_entry.id   AF-A0A7C6SP73-F1
#
_cell.length_a   1.000
_cell.length_b   1.000
_cell.length_c   1.000
_cell.angle_alpha   90.00
_cell.angle_beta   90.00
_cell.angle_gamma   90.00
#
_symmetry.space_group_name_H-M   'P 1'
#
loop_
_entity.id
_entity.type
_entity.pdbx_description
1 polymer ?
#
loop_
_entity_poly.entity_id
_entity_poly.type
_entity_poly.pdbx_seq_one_letter_code
_entity_poly.pdbx_strand_id
1 'polypeptide(L)'
;YPCHQFVGEQQYRLGSLSEGITNTTLQQEFGRCNVFSHTECQQCWAKYFCSGGCAANAAHATGSVTGVYDIGCQIFKKRMECAIMLQAALDEHKENAR
;
A
#
# COMPACT_ATOMS: atom_id res chain seq x y z
N TYR A 1 6.33 -16.27 -3.29
CA TYR A 1 6.59 -15.02 -2.55
C TYR A 1 5.39 -14.11 -2.68
N PRO A 2 5.10 -13.23 -1.70
CA PRO A 2 3.95 -12.33 -1.72
C PRO A 2 3.96 -11.36 -2.91
N CYS A 3 5.13 -10.82 -3.26
CA CYS A 3 5.33 -10.02 -4.45
C CYS A 3 6.79 -10.13 -4.93
N HIS A 4 7.11 -9.49 -6.05
CA HIS A 4 8.45 -9.53 -6.62
C HIS A 4 9.54 -8.89 -5.73
N GLN A 5 9.18 -7.92 -4.88
CA GLN A 5 10.16 -7.24 -4.00
C GLN A 5 10.68 -8.11 -2.86
N PHE A 6 10.04 -9.25 -2.59
CA PHE A 6 10.46 -10.20 -1.55
C PHE A 6 11.23 -11.40 -2.10
N VAL A 7 11.45 -11.46 -3.42
CA VAL A 7 12.17 -12.59 -4.03
C VAL A 7 13.63 -12.55 -3.59
N GLY A 8 14.12 -13.67 -3.05
CA GLY A 8 15.47 -13.79 -2.49
C GLY A 8 15.50 -13.77 -0.96
N GLU A 9 14.46 -13.26 -0.31
CA GLU A 9 14.34 -13.22 1.14
C GLU A 9 13.58 -14.46 1.64
N GLN A 10 14.32 -15.51 2.02
CA GLN A 10 13.72 -16.82 2.36
C GLN A 10 12.62 -16.75 3.43
N GLN A 11 12.69 -15.78 4.37
CA GLN A 11 11.64 -15.61 5.37
C GLN A 11 10.25 -15.28 4.77
N TYR A 12 10.21 -14.75 3.54
CA TYR A 12 8.97 -14.43 2.84
C TYR A 12 8.53 -15.50 1.83
N ARG A 13 9.12 -16.70 1.88
CA ARG A 13 8.71 -17.80 1.00
C ARG A 13 7.35 -18.37 1.44
N LEU A 14 6.39 -18.40 0.52
CA LEU A 14 5.03 -18.93 0.74
C LEU A 14 4.92 -20.46 0.54
N GLY A 15 5.83 -21.05 -0.23
CA GLY A 15 5.78 -22.47 -0.61
C GLY A 15 6.50 -22.75 -1.93
N SER A 16 5.98 -23.71 -2.70
CA SER A 16 6.51 -24.12 -4.01
C SER A 16 5.37 -24.39 -4.99
N LEU A 17 5.66 -24.42 -6.29
CA LEU A 17 4.64 -24.76 -7.30
C LEU A 17 4.18 -26.23 -7.19
N SER A 18 5.07 -27.12 -6.73
CA SER A 18 4.78 -28.54 -6.57
C SER A 18 3.96 -28.85 -5.32
N GLU A 19 4.21 -28.17 -4.20
CA GLU A 19 3.55 -28.43 -2.91
C GLU A 19 2.42 -27.43 -2.61
N GLY A 20 2.30 -26.36 -3.41
CA GLY A 20 1.38 -25.26 -3.17
C GLY A 20 1.85 -24.30 -2.07
N ILE A 21 0.88 -23.62 -1.44
CA ILE A 21 1.14 -22.68 -0.34
C ILE A 21 1.26 -23.49 0.96
N THR A 22 2.46 -23.52 1.53
CA THR A 22 2.75 -24.23 2.79
C THR A 22 2.89 -23.28 3.98
N ASN A 23 3.28 -22.02 3.75
CA ASN A 23 3.39 -21.00 4.79
C ASN A 23 2.08 -20.20 4.90
N THR A 24 1.06 -20.85 5.46
CA THR A 24 -0.29 -20.26 5.62
C THR A 24 -0.32 -19.11 6.61
N THR A 25 0.56 -19.11 7.63
CA THR A 25 0.69 -18.01 8.59
C THR A 25 1.11 -16.72 7.89
N LEU A 26 2.15 -16.78 7.07
CA LEU A 26 2.60 -15.63 6.29
C LEU A 26 1.54 -15.19 5.28
N GLN A 27 0.87 -16.14 4.62
CA GLN A 27 -0.24 -15.83 3.72
C GLN A 27 -1.34 -15.02 4.44
N GLN A 28 -1.72 -15.43 5.65
CA GLN A 28 -2.72 -14.73 6.46
C GLN A 28 -2.23 -13.35 6.89
N GLU A 29 -0.96 -13.22 7.27
CA GLU A 29 -0.36 -11.94 7.64
C GLU A 29 -0.43 -10.92 6.49
N PHE A 30 -0.06 -11.34 5.27
CA PHE A 30 -0.22 -10.52 4.08
C PHE A 30 -1.69 -10.21 3.75
N GLY A 31 -2.61 -11.14 3.99
CA GLY A 31 -4.05 -10.90 3.84
C GLY A 31 -4.59 -9.78 4.76
N ARG A 32 -3.89 -9.51 5.86
CA ARG A 32 -4.22 -8.42 6.81
C ARG A 32 -3.52 -7.10 6.47
N CYS A 33 -2.63 -7.06 5.49
CA CYS A 33 -1.95 -5.82 5.08
C CYS A 33 -2.90 -4.96 4.24
N ASN A 34 -3.83 -4.26 4.90
CA ASN A 34 -4.85 -3.45 4.27
C ASN A 34 -5.19 -2.21 5.11
N VAL A 35 -5.86 -1.24 4.48
CA VAL A 35 -6.23 0.05 5.06
C VAL A 35 -7.00 -0.04 6.40
N PHE A 36 -7.72 -1.14 6.66
CA PHE A 36 -8.51 -1.30 7.88
C PHE A 36 -7.70 -1.86 9.06
N SER A 37 -6.50 -2.36 8.80
CA SER A 37 -5.69 -3.07 9.79
C SER A 37 -4.63 -2.20 10.46
N HIS A 38 -4.33 -1.02 9.89
CA HIS A 38 -3.37 -0.06 10.44
C HIS A 38 -4.10 1.04 11.22
N THR A 39 -3.66 1.31 12.45
CA THR A 39 -4.28 2.34 13.32
C THR A 39 -4.07 3.75 12.74
N GLU A 40 -2.92 4.00 12.12
CA GLU A 40 -2.56 5.24 11.43
C GLU A 40 -3.49 5.53 10.24
N CYS A 41 -4.06 4.49 9.63
CA CYS A 41 -4.97 4.64 8.50
C CYS A 41 -6.40 5.02 8.93
N GLN A 42 -6.79 4.79 10.18
CA GLN A 42 -8.18 5.01 10.63
C GLN A 42 -8.63 6.46 10.45
N GLN A 43 -7.75 7.41 10.79
CA GLN A 43 -8.00 8.85 10.70
C GLN A 43 -7.37 9.52 9.46
N CYS A 44 -6.77 8.73 8.55
CA CYS A 44 -6.15 9.27 7.35
C CYS A 44 -7.19 9.65 6.29
N TRP A 45 -7.17 10.91 5.83
CA TRP A 45 -8.08 11.39 4.78
C TRP A 45 -7.86 10.69 3.43
N ALA A 46 -6.63 10.25 3.16
CA ALA A 46 -6.25 9.64 1.88
C ALA A 46 -6.45 8.11 1.85
N LYS A 47 -7.02 7.51 2.90
CA LYS A 47 -7.05 6.05 3.11
C LYS A 47 -7.73 5.29 1.96
N TYR A 48 -8.78 5.85 1.37
CA TYR A 48 -9.48 5.24 0.23
C TYR A 48 -8.81 5.49 -1.12
N PHE A 49 -7.78 6.34 -1.18
CA PHE A 49 -6.94 6.49 -2.36
C PHE A 49 -5.71 5.56 -2.32
N CYS A 50 -5.15 5.30 -1.14
CA CYS A 50 -3.87 4.59 -1.02
C CYS A 50 -3.98 3.07 -0.78
N SER A 51 -5.16 2.56 -0.40
CA SER A 51 -5.42 1.14 -0.09
C SER A 51 -4.58 0.53 1.06
N GLY A 52 -3.87 1.35 1.85
CA GLY A 52 -3.01 0.90 2.95
C GLY A 52 -1.51 0.88 2.65
N GLY A 53 -1.09 1.28 1.43
CA GLY A 53 0.33 1.41 1.09
C GLY A 53 1.01 0.10 0.66
N CYS A 54 2.34 0.08 0.68
CA CYS A 54 3.15 -1.04 0.17
C CYS A 54 3.74 -1.87 1.33
N ALA A 55 3.37 -3.15 1.39
CA ALA A 55 3.86 -4.08 2.41
C ALA A 55 5.38 -4.32 2.35
N ALA A 56 6.00 -4.24 1.17
CA ALA A 56 7.46 -4.38 1.02
C ALA A 56 8.20 -3.18 1.61
N ASN A 57 7.79 -1.95 1.28
CA ASN A 57 8.34 -0.75 1.91
C ASN A 57 8.14 -0.75 3.43
N ALA A 58 6.96 -1.18 3.90
CA ALA A 58 6.71 -1.32 5.33
C ALA A 58 7.68 -2.32 5.99
N ALA A 59 7.86 -3.50 5.39
CA ALA A 59 8.76 -4.53 5.90
C ALA A 59 10.22 -4.06 5.91
N HIS A 60 10.71 -3.45 4.82
CA HIS A 60 12.10 -3.00 4.74
C HIS A 60 12.40 -1.77 5.61
N ALA A 61 11.39 -0.94 5.90
CA ALA A 61 11.57 0.24 6.76
C ALA A 61 11.33 -0.03 8.25
N THR A 62 10.42 -0.95 8.59
CA THR A 62 9.97 -1.17 9.98
C THR A 62 10.28 -2.56 10.51
N GLY A 63 10.70 -3.49 9.65
CA GLY A 63 10.87 -4.91 9.97
C GLY A 63 9.56 -5.71 9.99
N SER A 64 8.42 -5.08 9.69
CA SER A 64 7.10 -5.72 9.72
C SER A 64 6.30 -5.40 8.46
N VAL A 65 5.70 -6.43 7.85
CA VAL A 65 4.79 -6.28 6.70
C VAL A 65 3.49 -5.56 7.08
N THR A 66 3.12 -5.62 8.37
CA THR A 66 1.98 -4.88 8.94
C THR A 66 2.36 -3.48 9.45
N GLY A 67 3.61 -3.06 9.28
CA GLY A 67 4.05 -1.71 9.62
C GLY A 67 3.52 -0.66 8.65
N VAL A 68 3.74 0.61 8.99
CA VAL A 68 3.41 1.76 8.13
C VAL A 68 4.70 2.53 7.80
N TYR A 69 4.93 2.73 6.51
CA TYR A 69 6.06 3.53 6.02
C TYR A 69 5.66 5.00 5.89
N ASP A 70 5.84 5.78 6.98
CA ASP A 70 5.30 7.14 7.11
C ASP A 70 5.71 8.10 5.98
N ILE A 71 7.00 8.17 5.63
CA ILE A 71 7.46 9.06 4.54
C ILE A 71 6.77 8.72 3.21
N GLY A 72 6.51 7.43 2.94
CA GLY A 72 5.73 7.00 1.78
C GLY A 72 4.28 7.47 1.84
N CYS A 73 3.66 7.45 3.02
CA CYS A 73 2.33 8.01 3.26
C CYS A 73 2.30 9.52 3.01
N GLN A 74 3.30 10.28 3.46
CA GLN A 74 3.38 11.73 3.25
C GLN A 74 3.50 12.07 1.76
N ILE A 75 4.38 11.37 1.03
CA ILE A 75 4.56 11.55 -0.41
C ILE A 75 3.27 11.22 -1.16
N PHE A 76 2.59 10.13 -0.79
CA PHE A 76 1.33 9.74 -1.42
C PHE A 76 0.24 10.79 -1.19
N LYS A 77 0.05 11.26 0.06
CA LYS A 77 -0.91 12.32 0.37
C LYS A 77 -0.64 13.57 -0.47
N LYS A 78 0.63 13.97 -0.61
CA LYS A 78 0.97 15.14 -1.43
C LYS A 78 0.65 14.93 -2.91
N ARG A 79 0.92 13.74 -3.45
CA ARG A 79 0.55 13.39 -4.83
C ARG A 79 -0.96 13.45 -5.03
N MET A 80 -1.75 13.03 -4.05
CA MET A 80 -3.20 13.11 -4.11
C MET A 80 -3.72 14.54 -4.04
N GLU A 81 -3.15 15.40 -3.19
CA GLU A 81 -3.48 16.85 -3.19
C GLU A 81 -3.25 17.45 -4.58
N CYS A 82 -2.10 17.18 -5.19
CA CYS A 82 -1.78 17.65 -6.54
C CYS A 82 -2.76 17.11 -7.59
N ALA A 83 -3.09 15.81 -7.54
CA ALA A 83 -4.00 15.18 -8.49
C ALA A 83 -5.43 15.75 -8.38
N ILE A 84 -5.94 15.92 -7.16
CA ILE A 84 -7.27 16.50 -6.91
C ILE A 84 -7.33 17.94 -7.44
N MET A 85 -6.29 18.73 -7.18
CA MET A 85 -6.22 20.10 -7.70
C MET A 85 -6.18 20.13 -9.23
N LEU A 86 -5.33 19.31 -9.86
CA LEU A 86 -5.29 19.23 -11.32
C LEU A 86 -6.66 18.88 -11.93
N GLN A 87 -7.38 17.94 -11.32
CA GLN A 87 -8.73 17.59 -11.76
C GLN A 87 -9.70 18.77 -11.62
N ALA A 88 -9.66 19.49 -10.50
CA ALA A 88 -10.49 20.69 -10.28
C ALA A 88 -10.23 21.78 -11.33
N ALA A 89 -8.96 22.10 -11.63
CA ALA A 89 -8.62 23.07 -12.67
C ALA A 89 -9.07 22.62 -14.07
N LEU A 90 -8.94 21.32 -14.38
CA LEU A 90 -9.40 20.78 -15.66
C LEU A 90 -10.92 20.91 -15.82
N ASP A 91 -11.67 20.73 -14.74
CA ASP A 91 -13.14 20.83 -14.78
C ASP A 91 -13.60 22.30 -14.85
N GLU A 92 -12.96 23.21 -14.11
CA GLU A 92 -13.18 24.67 -14.24
C GLU A 92 -12.90 25.16 -15.67
N HIS A 93 -11.79 24.73 -16.26
CA HIS A 93 -11.45 25.10 -17.65
C HIS A 93 -12.48 24.56 -18.65
N LYS A 94 -13.04 23.36 -18.43
CA LYS A 94 -14.10 22.81 -19.31
C LYS A 94 -15.40 23.57 -19.15
N GLU A 95 -15.75 24.02 -17.95
CA GLU A 95 -16.93 24.84 -17.70
C GLU A 95 -16.81 26.22 -18.37
N ASN A 96 -15.66 26.87 -18.24
CA ASN A 96 -15.41 28.18 -18.85
C ASN A 96 -15.32 28.15 -20.39
N ALA A 97 -15.06 26.98 -20.98
CA ALA A 97 -14.99 26.78 -22.42
C ALA A 97 -16.33 26.39 -23.07
N ARG A 98 -17.39 26.19 -22.27
CA ARG A 98 -18.76 25.91 -22.73
C ARG A 98 -19.57 27.20 -22.87
#